data_AF-A0A955RFG3-F1
#
_entry.id   AF-A0A955RFG3-F1
#
_cell.length_a   1.000
_cell.length_b   1.000
_cell.length_c   1.000
_cell.angle_alpha   90.00
_cell.angle_beta   90.00
_cell.angle_gamma   90.00
#
_symmetry.space_group_name_H-M   'P 1'
#
loop_
_entity.id
_entity.type
_entity.pdbx_description
1 polymer ?
#
loop_
_entity_poly.entity_id
_entity_poly.type
_entity_poly.pdbx_seq_one_letter_code
_entity_poly.pdbx_strand_id
1 'polypeptide(L)'
;MSARHEALHRRQAAIVPTLLVCMVASSVSTMLGIPFLEDKLDTFLWIGGFALIELVALVISLRGQYTAAAWFLTALLSVASGLCVAIYGGFTGPLPSVFFAWLVVAAASLPTRDSILVALIITIECFAIIGADQVWFDRPFDPTAAMVYLSTIPIVSVMAIATVAMQDRALVRVMEQDAARAAEQEELAREQRRALQLAQEASDQKSRFLANMSHELRT
;
A
#
# COMPACT_ATOMS: atom_id res chain seq x y z
N MET A 1 -25.72 -8.49 -4.70
CA MET A 1 -24.43 -8.11 -4.08
C MET A 1 -23.66 -7.33 -5.14
N SER A 2 -23.41 -6.03 -4.93
CA SER A 2 -22.98 -5.14 -6.02
C SER A 2 -21.51 -5.35 -6.39
N ALA A 3 -21.14 -5.12 -7.67
CA ALA A 3 -19.77 -5.20 -8.19
C ALA A 3 -18.74 -4.46 -7.30
N ARG A 4 -19.18 -3.38 -6.64
CA ARG A 4 -18.38 -2.62 -5.67
C ARG A 4 -17.90 -3.44 -4.48
N HIS A 5 -18.69 -4.40 -3.99
CA HIS A 5 -18.32 -5.28 -2.88
C HIS A 5 -17.27 -6.33 -3.32
N GLU A 6 -17.39 -6.83 -4.54
CA GLU A 6 -16.42 -7.78 -5.10
C GLU A 6 -15.08 -7.10 -5.40
N ALA A 7 -15.10 -5.88 -5.95
CA ALA A 7 -13.92 -5.06 -6.15
C ALA A 7 -13.20 -4.74 -4.81
N LEU A 8 -13.96 -4.45 -3.76
CA LEU A 8 -13.41 -4.27 -2.40
C LEU A 8 -12.75 -5.54 -1.88
N HIS A 9 -13.37 -6.71 -2.02
CA HIS A 9 -12.76 -7.97 -1.58
C HIS A 9 -11.49 -8.33 -2.35
N ARG A 10 -11.45 -8.11 -3.67
CA ARG A 10 -10.23 -8.33 -4.47
C ARG A 10 -9.11 -7.37 -4.06
N ARG A 11 -9.45 -6.11 -3.77
CA ARG A 11 -8.51 -5.12 -3.24
C ARG A 11 -7.95 -5.55 -1.88
N GLN A 12 -8.80 -6.04 -0.98
CA GLN A 12 -8.38 -6.55 0.33
C GLN A 12 -7.44 -7.75 0.21
N ALA A 13 -7.76 -8.69 -0.69
CA ALA A 13 -6.97 -9.91 -0.88
C ALA A 13 -5.54 -9.64 -1.39
N ALA A 14 -5.32 -8.58 -2.17
CA ALA A 14 -3.99 -8.23 -2.68
C ALA A 14 -3.12 -7.48 -1.65
N ILE A 15 -3.74 -6.72 -0.75
CA ILE A 15 -3.03 -5.79 0.16
C ILE A 15 -2.60 -6.48 1.45
N VAL A 16 -3.44 -7.37 1.98
CA VAL A 16 -3.19 -8.06 3.25
C VAL A 16 -1.88 -8.87 3.23
N PRO A 17 -1.54 -9.65 2.17
CA PRO A 17 -0.28 -10.37 2.12
C PRO A 17 0.93 -9.44 2.15
N THR A 18 0.89 -8.30 1.44
CA THR A 18 2.00 -7.34 1.43
C THR A 18 2.20 -6.71 2.80
N LEU A 19 1.11 -6.30 3.48
CA LEU A 19 1.20 -5.77 4.84
C LEU A 19 1.76 -6.81 5.81
N LEU A 20 1.31 -8.07 5.73
CA LEU A 20 1.84 -9.16 6.54
C LEU A 20 3.33 -9.40 6.29
N VAL A 21 3.78 -9.37 5.03
CA VAL A 21 5.20 -9.48 4.68
C VAL A 21 6.00 -8.32 5.27
N CYS A 22 5.49 -7.08 5.21
CA CYS A 22 6.13 -5.92 5.84
C CYS A 22 6.23 -6.08 7.36
N MET A 23 5.20 -6.60 8.01
CA MET A 23 5.20 -6.85 9.45
C MET A 23 6.22 -7.94 9.82
N VAL A 24 6.25 -9.05 9.08
CA VAL A 24 7.25 -10.11 9.31
C VAL A 24 8.67 -9.59 9.08
N ALA A 25 8.90 -8.82 8.01
CA ALA A 25 10.21 -8.23 7.72
C ALA A 25 10.65 -7.24 8.80
N SER A 26 9.71 -6.45 9.34
CA SER A 26 9.90 -5.58 10.51
C SER A 26 10.31 -6.40 11.73
N SER A 27 9.54 -7.43 12.11
CA SER A 27 9.84 -8.26 13.28
C SER A 27 11.21 -8.95 13.16
N VAL A 28 11.56 -9.47 11.98
CA VAL A 28 12.88 -10.09 11.72
C VAL A 28 13.98 -9.05 11.88
N SER A 29 13.80 -7.84 11.34
CA SER A 29 14.78 -6.76 11.46
C SER A 29 14.97 -6.34 12.92
N THR A 30 13.89 -6.23 13.69
CA THR A 30 13.93 -5.97 15.14
C THR A 30 14.67 -7.07 15.88
N MET A 31 14.44 -8.34 15.54
CA MET A 31 15.13 -9.47 16.17
C MET A 31 16.63 -9.49 15.87
N LEU A 32 17.03 -9.13 14.65
CA LEU A 32 18.45 -9.02 14.28
C LEU A 32 19.17 -7.88 15.01
N GLY A 33 18.44 -6.87 15.51
CA GLY A 33 18.96 -5.77 16.31
C GLY A 33 19.18 -6.08 17.79
N ILE A 34 18.53 -7.11 18.34
CA ILE A 34 18.59 -7.48 19.77
C ILE A 34 20.02 -7.68 20.31
N PRO A 35 20.95 -8.34 19.60
CA PRO A 35 22.31 -8.59 20.11
C PRO A 35 23.12 -7.31 20.40
N PHE A 36 22.67 -6.15 19.92
CA PHE A 36 23.33 -4.85 20.07
C PHE A 36 22.71 -3.98 21.17
N LEU A 37 21.76 -4.52 21.94
CA LEU A 37 21.16 -3.85 23.10
C LEU A 37 21.81 -4.42 24.37
N GLU A 38 22.65 -3.61 25.02
CA GLU A 38 23.38 -4.02 26.24
C GLU A 38 22.45 -4.14 27.46
N ASP A 39 21.43 -3.30 27.55
CA ASP A 39 20.45 -3.33 28.64
C ASP A 39 19.24 -4.21 28.29
N LYS A 40 18.87 -5.08 29.24
CA LYS A 40 17.67 -5.90 29.17
C LYS A 40 16.40 -5.04 29.17
N LEU A 41 16.41 -3.91 29.86
CA LEU A 41 15.28 -2.98 29.89
C LEU A 41 15.08 -2.34 28.51
N ASP A 42 16.16 -1.86 27.88
CA ASP A 42 16.13 -1.30 26.53
C ASP A 42 15.64 -2.35 25.52
N THR A 43 16.13 -3.59 25.62
CA THR A 43 15.66 -4.71 24.81
C THR A 43 14.16 -4.97 24.97
N PHE A 44 13.65 -4.97 26.21
CA PHE A 44 12.24 -5.21 26.49
C PHE A 44 11.36 -4.07 25.98
N LEU A 45 11.75 -2.81 26.20
CA LEU A 45 11.05 -1.63 25.69
C LEU A 45 11.04 -1.60 24.16
N TRP A 46 12.15 -1.98 23.53
CA TRP A 46 12.28 -2.04 22.09
C TRP A 46 11.34 -3.09 21.47
N ILE A 47 11.44 -4.34 21.93
CA ILE A 47 10.58 -5.44 21.44
C ILE A 47 9.11 -5.15 21.74
N GLY A 48 8.80 -4.70 22.96
CA GLY A 48 7.43 -4.37 23.37
C GLY A 48 6.84 -3.21 22.56
N GLY A 49 7.64 -2.19 22.29
CA GLY A 49 7.28 -1.07 21.42
C GLY A 49 6.91 -1.56 20.02
N PHE A 50 7.84 -2.28 19.35
CA PHE A 50 7.61 -2.81 18.00
C PHE A 50 6.41 -3.75 17.93
N ALA A 51 6.25 -4.65 18.89
CA ALA A 51 5.10 -5.55 18.95
C ALA A 51 3.78 -4.77 19.10
N LEU A 52 3.75 -3.71 19.91
CA LEU A 52 2.58 -2.86 20.05
C LEU A 52 2.26 -2.11 18.75
N ILE A 53 3.29 -1.61 18.06
CA ILE A 53 3.15 -0.93 16.76
C ILE A 53 2.55 -1.87 15.73
N GLU A 54 3.10 -3.08 15.61
CA GLU A 54 2.58 -4.11 14.71
C GLU A 54 1.15 -4.50 15.09
N LEU A 55 0.83 -4.63 16.37
CA LEU A 55 -0.53 -4.91 16.82
C LEU A 55 -1.51 -3.79 16.43
N VAL A 56 -1.13 -2.52 16.60
CA VAL A 56 -1.96 -1.37 16.20
C VAL A 56 -2.16 -1.36 14.69
N ALA A 57 -1.10 -1.58 13.91
CA ALA A 57 -1.18 -1.67 12.45
C ALA A 57 -2.08 -2.84 12.01
N LEU A 58 -2.01 -3.98 12.69
CA LEU A 58 -2.89 -5.13 12.47
C LEU A 58 -4.34 -4.76 12.74
N VAL A 59 -4.64 -4.12 13.87
CA VAL A 59 -6.00 -3.70 14.23
C VAL A 59 -6.56 -2.71 13.19
N ILE A 60 -5.77 -1.73 12.73
CA ILE A 60 -6.18 -0.80 11.67
C ILE A 60 -6.45 -1.55 10.36
N SER A 61 -5.61 -2.54 10.03
CA SER A 61 -5.77 -3.39 8.85
C SER A 61 -7.02 -4.27 8.93
N LEU A 62 -7.31 -4.86 10.09
CA LEU A 62 -8.51 -5.67 10.34
C LEU A 62 -9.81 -4.83 10.24
N ARG A 63 -9.72 -3.52 10.49
CA ARG A 63 -10.83 -2.57 10.28
C ARG A 63 -10.99 -2.13 8.81
N GLY A 64 -10.19 -2.68 7.90
CA GLY A 64 -10.24 -2.36 6.46
C GLY A 64 -9.57 -1.04 6.08
N GLN A 65 -8.84 -0.40 7.00
CA GLN A 65 -8.20 0.91 6.78
C GLN A 65 -6.74 0.73 6.33
N TYR A 66 -6.51 -0.02 5.25
CA TYR A 66 -5.15 -0.44 4.84
C TYR A 66 -4.19 0.69 4.51
N THR A 67 -4.68 1.80 3.97
CA THR A 67 -3.85 2.96 3.67
C THR A 67 -3.39 3.64 4.96
N ALA A 68 -4.28 3.75 5.95
CA ALA A 68 -3.91 4.27 7.27
C ALA A 68 -2.93 3.33 7.99
N ALA A 69 -3.13 2.02 7.89
CA ALA A 69 -2.19 1.03 8.45
C ALA A 69 -0.81 1.12 7.80
N ALA A 70 -0.75 1.27 6.47
CA ALA A 70 0.49 1.43 5.73
C ALA A 70 1.22 2.73 6.12
N TRP A 71 0.52 3.86 6.17
CA TRP A 71 1.11 5.12 6.63
C TRP A 71 1.60 5.08 8.07
N PHE A 72 0.82 4.45 8.95
CA PHE A 72 1.21 4.25 10.34
C PHE A 72 2.49 3.42 10.43
N LEU A 73 2.54 2.27 9.75
CA LEU A 73 3.76 1.44 9.66
C LEU A 73 4.94 2.23 9.11
N THR A 74 4.78 2.93 7.98
CA THR A 74 5.85 3.72 7.37
C THR A 74 6.39 4.79 8.33
N ALA A 75 5.52 5.59 8.94
CA ALA A 75 5.93 6.65 9.84
C ALA A 75 6.72 6.11 11.03
N LEU A 76 6.24 5.01 11.60
CA LEU A 76 6.78 4.47 12.83
C LEU A 76 8.06 3.66 12.60
N LEU A 77 8.13 2.92 11.49
CA LEU A 77 9.36 2.28 11.03
C LEU A 77 10.43 3.31 10.67
N SER A 78 10.05 4.45 10.06
CA SER A 78 10.96 5.56 9.78
C SER A 78 11.55 6.08 11.08
N VAL A 79 10.71 6.52 12.02
CA VAL A 79 11.16 7.05 13.33
C VAL A 79 12.05 6.06 14.08
N ALA A 80 11.67 4.78 14.15
CA ALA A 80 12.48 3.79 14.84
C ALA A 80 13.84 3.57 14.15
N SER A 81 13.84 3.60 12.81
CA SER A 81 15.07 3.52 12.01
C SER A 81 15.97 4.74 12.21
N GLY A 82 15.43 5.95 12.16
CA GLY A 82 16.21 7.17 12.41
C GLY A 82 16.75 7.24 13.82
N LEU A 83 15.99 6.77 14.82
CA LEU A 83 16.47 6.67 16.19
C LEU A 83 17.63 5.66 16.31
N CYS A 84 17.54 4.50 15.65
CA CYS A 84 18.66 3.56 15.59
C CYS A 84 19.90 4.17 14.92
N VAL A 85 19.71 4.86 13.80
CA VAL A 85 20.81 5.51 13.09
C VAL A 85 21.47 6.57 13.96
N ALA A 86 20.68 7.33 14.72
CA ALA A 86 21.17 8.30 15.69
C ALA A 86 21.96 7.63 16.83
N ILE A 87 21.38 6.60 17.46
CA ILE A 87 21.97 5.91 18.63
C ILE A 87 23.27 5.17 18.27
N TYR A 88 23.31 4.48 17.13
CA TYR A 88 24.42 3.60 16.77
C TYR A 88 25.40 4.22 15.76
N GLY A 89 24.88 5.05 14.84
CA GLY A 89 25.66 5.67 13.78
C GLY A 89 26.29 7.00 14.17
N GLY A 90 25.84 7.60 15.27
CA GLY A 90 26.18 8.96 15.68
C GLY A 90 25.58 10.01 14.74
N PHE A 91 25.18 11.16 15.30
CA PHE A 91 24.55 12.25 14.53
C PHE A 91 25.47 12.86 13.46
N THR A 92 26.80 12.77 13.65
CA THR A 92 27.81 13.29 12.73
C THR A 92 28.32 12.26 11.72
N GLY A 93 27.84 11.01 11.79
CA GLY A 93 28.24 9.96 10.87
C GLY A 93 27.69 10.15 9.45
N PRO A 94 28.19 9.41 8.45
CA PRO A 94 27.64 9.42 7.09
C PRO A 94 26.30 8.67 6.97
N LEU A 95 25.83 8.05 8.04
CA LEU A 95 24.70 7.13 8.03
C LEU A 95 23.34 7.83 8.03
N PRO A 96 23.09 8.87 8.88
CA PRO A 96 21.90 9.69 8.76
C PRO A 96 21.70 10.25 7.36
N SER A 97 22.76 10.78 6.73
CA SER A 97 22.65 11.41 5.41
C SER A 97 22.28 10.40 4.31
N VAL A 98 22.84 9.19 4.33
CA VAL A 98 22.44 8.12 3.40
C VAL A 98 20.99 7.71 3.62
N PHE A 99 20.57 7.53 4.88
CA PHE A 99 19.20 7.18 5.21
C PHE A 99 18.19 8.24 4.72
N PHE A 100 18.43 9.52 5.04
CA PHE A 100 17.56 10.60 4.60
C PHE A 100 17.57 10.80 3.08
N ALA A 101 18.73 10.62 2.42
CA ALA A 101 18.79 10.66 0.97
C ALA A 101 17.89 9.59 0.33
N TRP A 102 17.87 8.37 0.89
CA TRP A 102 16.97 7.32 0.44
C TRP A 102 15.50 7.63 0.69
N LEU A 103 15.15 8.19 1.85
CA LEU A 103 13.78 8.61 2.14
C LEU A 103 13.31 9.71 1.17
N VAL A 104 14.19 10.64 0.79
CA VAL A 104 13.88 11.66 -0.22
C VAL A 104 13.66 11.03 -1.60
N VAL A 105 14.51 10.09 -2.02
CA VAL A 105 14.31 9.35 -3.28
C VAL A 105 12.98 8.58 -3.26
N ALA A 106 12.65 7.94 -2.14
CA ALA A 106 11.41 7.23 -1.98
C ALA A 106 10.20 8.19 -2.02
N ALA A 107 10.28 9.34 -1.35
CA ALA A 107 9.25 10.38 -1.41
C ALA A 107 9.04 10.92 -2.83
N ALA A 108 10.12 11.11 -3.60
CA ALA A 108 10.06 11.59 -4.98
C ALA A 108 9.40 10.57 -5.94
N SER A 109 9.37 9.29 -5.57
CA SER A 109 8.72 8.22 -6.35
C SER A 109 7.21 8.10 -6.11
N LEU A 110 6.67 8.85 -5.15
CA LEU A 110 5.27 8.81 -4.75
C LEU A 110 4.43 9.92 -5.42
N PRO A 111 3.10 9.74 -5.54
CA PRO A 111 2.18 10.81 -5.93
C PRO A 111 2.30 12.04 -5.01
N THR A 112 1.97 13.23 -5.53
CA THR A 112 2.19 14.52 -4.83
C THR A 112 1.62 14.58 -3.41
N ARG A 113 0.45 13.98 -3.17
CA ARG A 113 -0.15 13.94 -1.83
C ARG A 113 0.68 13.12 -0.85
N ASP A 114 1.15 11.96 -1.31
CA ASP A 114 1.87 10.99 -0.50
C ASP A 114 3.32 11.45 -0.27
N SER A 115 3.93 12.10 -1.26
CA SER A 115 5.26 12.70 -1.10
C SER A 115 5.27 13.81 -0.05
N ILE A 116 4.20 14.62 0.05
CA ILE A 116 4.04 15.62 1.13
C ILE A 116 3.95 14.94 2.50
N LEU A 117 3.22 13.82 2.62
CA LEU A 117 3.12 13.08 3.87
C LEU A 117 4.46 12.47 4.28
N VAL A 118 5.21 11.88 3.35
CA VAL A 118 6.57 11.39 3.63
C VAL A 118 7.49 12.56 4.03
N ALA A 119 7.43 13.69 3.33
CA ALA A 119 8.23 14.86 3.66
C ALA A 119 7.92 15.38 5.08
N LEU A 120 6.65 15.37 5.50
CA LEU A 120 6.26 15.72 6.86
C LEU A 120 6.83 14.73 7.89
N ILE A 121 6.76 13.43 7.62
CA ILE A 121 7.35 12.38 8.48
C ILE A 121 8.85 12.61 8.63
N ILE A 122 9.57 12.76 7.50
CA ILE A 122 11.01 13.05 7.49
C ILE A 122 11.31 14.30 8.32
N THR A 123 10.52 15.37 8.16
CA THR A 123 10.73 16.63 8.87
C THR A 123 10.57 16.45 10.39
N ILE A 124 9.49 15.80 10.82
CA ILE A 124 9.24 15.50 12.24
C ILE A 124 10.37 14.63 12.80
N GLU A 125 10.83 13.64 12.04
CA GLU A 125 11.91 12.75 12.41
C GLU A 125 13.23 13.50 12.57
N CYS A 126 13.58 14.39 11.64
CA CYS A 126 14.75 15.26 11.77
C CYS A 126 14.67 16.11 13.06
N PHE A 127 13.52 16.69 13.38
CA PHE A 127 13.34 17.43 14.62
C PHE A 127 13.46 16.55 15.86
N ALA A 128 12.92 15.33 15.83
CA ALA A 128 13.02 14.38 16.93
C ALA A 128 14.48 13.94 17.16
N ILE A 129 15.23 13.71 16.09
CA ILE A 129 16.65 13.36 16.09
C ILE A 129 17.48 14.52 16.64
N ILE A 130 17.31 15.74 16.13
CA ILE A 130 18.00 16.93 16.64
C ILE A 130 17.65 17.16 18.11
N GLY A 131 16.37 17.02 18.49
CA GLY A 131 15.95 17.14 19.89
C GLY A 131 16.56 16.06 20.78
N ALA A 132 16.66 14.82 20.29
CA ALA A 132 17.29 13.72 21.01
C ALA A 132 18.80 13.95 21.19
N ASP A 133 19.51 14.44 20.17
CA ASP A 133 20.93 14.82 20.24
C ASP A 133 21.20 15.82 21.38
N GLN A 134 20.32 16.81 21.55
CA GLN A 134 20.47 17.84 22.58
C GLN A 134 20.19 17.35 24.01
N VAL A 135 19.48 16.21 24.16
CA VAL A 135 18.99 15.72 25.46
C VAL A 135 19.66 14.41 25.88
N TRP A 136 20.09 13.57 24.93
CA TRP A 136 20.56 12.21 25.18
C TRP A 136 21.86 11.85 24.43
N PHE A 137 22.89 11.60 25.25
CA PHE A 137 24.10 10.76 25.06
C PHE A 137 25.16 11.10 24.00
N ASP A 138 26.37 11.38 24.50
CA ASP A 138 27.66 10.93 23.93
C ASP A 138 27.71 9.38 23.94
N ARG A 139 27.12 8.70 22.96
CA ARG A 139 27.41 7.27 22.73
C ARG A 139 28.47 7.12 21.64
N PRO A 140 29.57 6.40 21.89
CA PRO A 140 30.59 6.17 20.87
C PRO A 140 30.03 5.29 19.75
N PHE A 141 30.39 5.64 18.52
CA PHE A 141 30.00 4.92 17.31
C PHE A 141 30.40 3.44 17.36
N ASP A 142 29.45 2.53 17.15
CA ASP A 142 29.71 1.11 16.96
C ASP A 142 29.54 0.74 15.47
N PRO A 143 30.64 0.47 14.74
CA PRO A 143 30.59 0.14 13.31
C PRO A 143 29.83 -1.15 13.00
N THR A 144 29.78 -2.11 13.93
CA THR A 144 29.15 -3.42 13.68
C THR A 144 27.63 -3.31 13.80
N ALA A 145 27.15 -2.67 14.86
CA ALA A 145 25.73 -2.34 15.01
C ALA A 145 25.26 -1.45 13.85
N ALA A 146 26.05 -0.43 13.50
CA ALA A 146 25.75 0.49 12.42
C ALA A 146 25.57 -0.21 11.05
N MET A 147 26.41 -1.20 10.73
CA MET A 147 26.30 -1.95 9.46
C MET A 147 25.04 -2.83 9.38
N VAL A 148 24.68 -3.51 10.47
CA VAL A 148 23.47 -4.36 10.52
C VAL A 148 22.24 -3.48 10.32
N TYR A 149 22.15 -2.36 11.04
CA TYR A 149 21.03 -1.43 10.90
C TYR A 149 21.00 -0.74 9.52
N LEU A 150 22.15 -0.41 8.93
CA LEU A 150 22.19 0.16 7.57
C LEU A 150 21.60 -0.76 6.52
N SER A 151 21.73 -2.07 6.71
CA SER A 151 21.24 -3.05 5.75
C SER A 151 19.72 -3.24 5.85
N THR A 152 19.14 -3.13 7.04
CA THR A 152 17.71 -3.42 7.29
C THR A 152 16.81 -2.21 7.06
N ILE A 153 17.30 -1.01 7.36
CA ILE A 153 16.51 0.23 7.34
C ILE A 153 16.00 0.63 5.94
N PRO A 154 16.84 0.63 4.88
CA PRO A 154 16.39 0.97 3.54
C PRO A 154 15.40 -0.06 3.01
N ILE A 155 15.59 -1.33 3.35
CA ILE A 155 14.73 -2.43 2.91
C ILE A 155 13.31 -2.25 3.49
N VAL A 156 13.22 -2.03 4.79
CA VAL A 156 11.93 -1.88 5.48
C VAL A 156 11.21 -0.60 5.05
N SER A 157 11.94 0.51 4.89
CA SER A 157 11.38 1.79 4.45
C SER A 157 10.89 1.74 2.99
N VAL A 158 11.68 1.14 2.09
CA VAL A 158 11.31 0.93 0.68
C VAL A 158 10.13 -0.02 0.57
N MET A 159 10.06 -1.08 1.37
CA MET A 159 8.93 -2.01 1.35
C MET A 159 7.64 -1.35 1.83
N ALA A 160 7.69 -0.52 2.88
CA ALA A 160 6.51 0.19 3.37
C ALA A 160 6.00 1.22 2.34
N ILE A 161 6.90 1.97 1.72
CA ILE A 161 6.59 2.96 0.67
C ILE A 161 6.10 2.27 -0.61
N ALA A 162 6.73 1.17 -1.02
CA ALA A 162 6.28 0.37 -2.15
C ALA A 162 4.87 -0.20 -1.91
N THR A 163 4.55 -0.56 -0.67
CA THR A 163 3.21 -1.04 -0.31
C THR A 163 2.16 0.05 -0.52
N VAL A 164 2.43 1.30 -0.10
CA VAL A 164 1.54 2.45 -0.36
C VAL A 164 1.40 2.71 -1.87
N ALA A 165 2.50 2.73 -2.61
CA ALA A 165 2.49 2.95 -4.06
C ALA A 165 1.74 1.84 -4.83
N MET A 166 1.85 0.60 -4.38
CA MET A 166 1.14 -0.55 -4.97
C MET A 166 -0.36 -0.49 -4.69
N GLN A 167 -0.79 0.04 -3.54
CA GLN A 167 -2.22 0.21 -3.22
C GLN A 167 -2.90 1.19 -4.18
N ASP A 168 -2.23 2.28 -4.54
CA ASP A 168 -2.78 3.29 -5.44
C ASP A 168 -2.86 2.79 -6.88
N ARG A 169 -1.83 2.08 -7.35
CA ARG A 169 -1.83 1.46 -8.69
C ARG A 169 -2.85 0.32 -8.80
N ALA A 170 -3.06 -0.44 -7.73
CA ALA A 170 -4.10 -1.48 -7.71
C ALA A 170 -5.50 -0.87 -7.82
N LEU A 171 -5.75 0.30 -7.22
CA LEU A 171 -7.02 1.00 -7.32
C LEU A 171 -7.31 1.44 -8.76
N VAL A 172 -6.32 2.08 -9.41
CA VAL A 172 -6.46 2.54 -10.81
C VAL A 172 -6.77 1.35 -11.72
N ARG A 173 -6.05 0.22 -11.58
CA ARG A 173 -6.28 -0.98 -12.40
C ARG A 173 -7.67 -1.58 -12.20
N VAL A 174 -8.19 -1.60 -10.98
CA VAL A 174 -9.55 -2.11 -10.72
C VAL A 174 -10.58 -1.18 -11.37
N MET A 175 -10.39 0.15 -11.28
CA MET A 175 -11.29 1.11 -11.93
C MET A 175 -11.25 0.98 -13.46
N GLU A 176 -10.08 0.79 -14.05
CA GLU A 176 -9.93 0.55 -15.49
C GLU A 176 -10.62 -0.75 -15.93
N GLN A 177 -10.48 -1.83 -15.15
CA GLN A 177 -11.15 -3.10 -15.43
C GLN A 177 -12.67 -3.00 -15.31
N ASP A 178 -13.18 -2.29 -14.31
CA ASP A 178 -14.62 -2.08 -14.14
C ASP A 178 -15.19 -1.21 -15.27
N ALA A 179 -14.46 -0.17 -15.70
CA ALA A 179 -14.85 0.64 -16.86
C ALA A 179 -14.87 -0.17 -18.16
N ALA A 180 -13.87 -1.03 -18.38
CA ALA A 180 -13.82 -1.92 -19.55
C ALA A 180 -15.00 -2.90 -19.56
N ARG A 181 -15.32 -3.51 -18.40
CA ARG A 181 -16.47 -4.42 -18.24
C ARG A 181 -17.80 -3.70 -18.47
N ALA A 182 -17.95 -2.48 -17.98
CA ALA A 182 -19.16 -1.68 -18.21
C ALA A 182 -19.35 -1.37 -19.69
N ALA A 183 -18.27 -1.03 -20.41
CA ALA A 183 -18.31 -0.80 -21.85
C ALA A 183 -18.69 -2.07 -22.63
N GLU A 184 -18.11 -3.22 -22.28
CA GLU A 184 -18.45 -4.52 -22.89
C GLU A 184 -19.92 -4.90 -22.67
N GLN A 185 -20.44 -4.68 -21.46
CA GLN A 185 -21.86 -4.91 -21.16
C GLN A 185 -22.79 -3.99 -21.95
N GLU A 186 -22.40 -2.73 -22.15
CA GLU A 186 -23.18 -1.80 -22.95
C GLU A 186 -23.19 -2.21 -24.43
N GLU A 187 -22.06 -2.67 -24.96
CA GLU A 187 -21.95 -3.17 -26.32
C GLU A 187 -22.82 -4.42 -26.53
N LEU A 188 -22.72 -5.41 -25.65
CA LEU A 188 -23.58 -6.60 -25.67
C LEU A 188 -25.06 -6.25 -25.58
N ALA A 189 -25.43 -5.27 -24.75
CA ALA A 189 -26.81 -4.81 -24.66
C ALA A 189 -27.30 -4.14 -25.96
N ARG A 190 -26.43 -3.41 -26.67
CA ARG A 190 -26.74 -2.84 -27.98
C ARG A 190 -26.91 -3.94 -29.04
N GLU A 191 -26.05 -4.94 -29.04
CA GLU A 191 -26.15 -6.09 -29.95
C GLU A 191 -27.44 -6.88 -29.72
N GLN A 192 -27.81 -7.14 -28.46
CA GLN A 192 -29.07 -7.82 -28.13
C GLN A 192 -30.29 -7.02 -28.58
N ARG A 193 -30.29 -5.69 -28.40
CA ARG A 193 -31.38 -4.83 -28.91
C ARG A 193 -31.50 -4.88 -30.42
N ARG A 194 -30.37 -4.87 -31.15
CA ARG A 194 -30.35 -5.02 -32.60
C ARG A 194 -30.88 -6.38 -33.04
N ALA A 195 -30.44 -7.46 -32.38
CA ALA A 195 -30.92 -8.81 -32.68
C ALA A 195 -32.43 -8.94 -32.45
N LEU A 196 -32.95 -8.36 -31.36
CA LEU A 196 -34.40 -8.33 -31.09
C LEU A 196 -35.17 -7.53 -32.15
N GLN A 197 -34.67 -6.36 -32.55
CA GLN A 197 -35.28 -5.56 -33.62
C GLN A 197 -35.37 -6.34 -34.94
N LEU A 198 -34.27 -6.99 -35.35
CA LEU A 198 -34.26 -7.81 -36.57
C LEU A 198 -35.21 -9.01 -36.48
N ALA A 199 -35.30 -9.66 -35.31
CA ALA A 199 -36.24 -10.75 -35.09
C ALA A 199 -37.70 -10.28 -35.17
N GLN A 200 -38.00 -9.09 -34.62
CA GLN A 200 -39.32 -8.47 -34.69
C GLN A 200 -39.69 -8.13 -36.14
N GLU A 201 -38.78 -7.51 -36.89
CA GLU A 201 -38.98 -7.16 -38.30
C GLU A 201 -39.21 -8.39 -39.16
N ALA A 202 -38.45 -9.46 -38.95
CA ALA A 202 -38.64 -10.74 -39.65
C ALA A 202 -40.00 -11.38 -39.32
N SER A 203 -40.45 -11.28 -38.07
CA SER A 203 -41.76 -11.76 -37.63
C SER A 203 -42.91 -10.99 -38.28
N ASP A 204 -42.79 -9.66 -38.34
CA ASP A 204 -43.76 -8.77 -38.97
C ASP A 204 -43.84 -9.02 -40.49
N GLN A 205 -42.68 -9.16 -41.15
CA GLN A 205 -42.61 -9.50 -42.57
C GLN A 205 -43.27 -10.85 -42.86
N LYS A 206 -42.98 -11.88 -42.04
CA LYS A 206 -43.62 -13.20 -42.16
C LYS A 206 -45.14 -13.10 -41.99
N SER A 207 -45.61 -12.32 -41.02
CA SER A 207 -47.04 -12.14 -40.76
C SER A 207 -47.75 -11.44 -41.93
N ARG A 208 -47.14 -10.39 -42.49
CA ARG A 208 -47.65 -9.71 -43.71
C ARG A 208 -47.66 -10.64 -44.92
N PHE A 209 -46.60 -11.42 -45.10
CA PHE A 209 -46.52 -12.40 -46.19
C PHE A 209 -47.65 -13.44 -46.09
N LEU A 210 -47.87 -14.03 -44.92
CA LEU A 210 -48.94 -15.00 -44.69
C LEU A 210 -50.33 -14.39 -44.89
N ALA A 211 -50.54 -13.14 -44.46
CA ALA A 211 -51.80 -12.43 -44.68
C ALA A 211 -52.08 -12.21 -46.18
N ASN A 212 -51.07 -11.77 -46.93
CA ASN A 212 -51.18 -11.59 -48.39
C ASN A 212 -51.44 -12.93 -49.10
N MET A 213 -50.71 -13.99 -48.75
CA MET A 213 -50.94 -15.33 -49.29
C MET A 213 -52.34 -15.84 -48.98
N SER A 214 -52.84 -15.62 -47.77
CA SER A 214 -54.20 -16.01 -47.39
C SER A 214 -55.27 -15.25 -48.18
N HIS A 215 -54.99 -14.01 -48.58
CA HIS A 215 -55.88 -13.25 -49.45
C HIS A 215 -55.89 -13.83 -50.87
N GLU A 216 -54.71 -14.08 -51.46
CA GLU A 216 -54.61 -14.64 -52.83
C GLU A 216 -55.20 -16.04 -52.96
N LEU A 217 -55.06 -16.90 -51.93
CA LEU A 217 -55.67 -18.23 -51.95
C LEU A 217 -57.21 -18.20 -51.85
N ARG A 218 -57.78 -17.07 -51.40
CA ARG A 218 -59.22 -16.91 -51.19
C ARG A 218 -59.93 -16.34 -52.42
N THR A 219 -59.22 -15.56 -53.22
CA THR A 219 -59.67 -15.04 -54.53
C THR A 219 -59.53 -16.10 -55.61
#